data_AF-A0A2D7CQ08-F1
#
_entry.id   AF-A0A2D7CQ08-F1
#
_cell.length_a   1.000
_cell.length_b   1.000
_cell.length_c   1.000
_cell.angle_alpha   90.00
_cell.angle_beta   90.00
_cell.angle_gamma   90.00
#
_symmetry.space_group_name_H-M   'P 1'
#
loop_
_entity.id
_entity.type
_entity.pdbx_description
1 polymer ?
#
loop_
_entity_poly.entity_id
_entity_poly.type
_entity_poly.pdbx_seq_one_letter_code
_entity_poly.pdbx_strand_id
1 'polypeptide(L)'
;MSNWYAPEQRLCNQLNIKHIDLSLHSRRLPKKATLIEMVRVFNTADRPILLKCSGGADRTGLAAALFLLNEYGIECLPEALQQLKFFPYLHFPRKHQRWIAHLPRYFAATHRDKTLADWTQKVYSHTNFANWLCENNLEGTWHK
;
A
#
# COMPACT_ATOMS: atom_id res chain seq x y z
N MET A 1 -7.84 21.35 -9.34
CA MET A 1 -6.98 20.88 -8.23
C MET A 1 -7.81 20.00 -7.31
N SER A 2 -7.21 19.03 -6.61
CA SER A 2 -7.98 18.12 -5.73
C SER A 2 -8.47 18.86 -4.47
N ASN A 3 -9.77 18.77 -4.17
CA ASN A 3 -10.42 19.52 -3.08
C ASN A 3 -10.07 19.06 -1.65
N TRP A 4 -9.17 18.08 -1.48
CA TRP A 4 -8.81 17.54 -0.17
C TRP A 4 -7.34 17.82 0.23
N TYR A 5 -6.41 17.81 -0.72
CA TYR A 5 -4.96 17.79 -0.44
C TYR A 5 -4.43 19.11 0.12
N ALA A 6 -4.72 20.22 -0.56
CA ALA A 6 -4.25 21.53 -0.09
C ALA A 6 -4.85 21.92 1.28
N PRO A 7 -6.14 21.69 1.56
CA PRO A 7 -6.68 21.83 2.91
C PRO A 7 -5.97 20.96 3.95
N GLU A 8 -5.70 19.69 3.63
CA GLU A 8 -5.02 18.76 4.54
C GLU A 8 -3.60 19.22 4.88
N GLN A 9 -2.80 19.58 3.87
CA GLN A 9 -1.44 20.10 4.09
C GLN A 9 -1.45 21.37 4.94
N ARG A 10 -2.38 22.31 4.66
CA ARG A 10 -2.52 23.54 5.46
C ARG A 10 -2.85 23.22 6.91
N LEU A 11 -3.79 22.32 7.15
CA LEU A 11 -4.20 21.94 8.51
C LEU A 11 -3.06 21.25 9.26
N CYS A 12 -2.34 20.31 8.61
CA CYS A 12 -1.18 19.67 9.21
C CYS A 12 -0.10 20.71 9.59
N ASN A 13 0.20 21.66 8.70
CA ASN A 13 1.15 22.73 8.98
C ASN A 13 0.69 23.61 10.16
N GLN A 14 -0.59 23.98 10.23
CA GLN A 14 -1.16 24.77 11.33
C GLN A 14 -1.08 24.05 12.68
N LEU A 15 -1.23 22.72 12.68
CA LEU A 15 -1.22 21.89 13.89
C LEU A 15 0.18 21.34 14.22
N ASN A 16 1.22 21.73 13.47
CA ASN A 16 2.57 21.17 13.58
C ASN A 16 2.60 19.62 13.46
N ILE A 17 1.72 19.06 12.63
CA ILE A 17 1.68 17.63 12.30
C ILE A 17 2.54 17.43 11.05
N LYS A 18 3.51 16.51 11.14
CA LYS A 18 4.36 16.15 10.00
C LYS A 18 3.53 15.47 8.92
N HIS A 19 3.37 16.15 7.79
CA HIS A 19 2.70 15.60 6.60
C HIS A 19 3.75 14.91 5.70
N ILE A 20 3.55 13.63 5.40
CA ILE A 20 4.47 12.82 4.59
C ILE A 20 3.74 12.31 3.35
N ASP A 21 4.26 12.66 2.18
CA ASP A 21 3.65 12.33 0.90
C ASP A 21 4.29 11.12 0.22
N LEU A 22 3.47 10.11 -0.08
CA LEU A 22 3.86 8.94 -0.86
C LEU A 22 3.01 8.83 -2.13
N SER A 23 3.68 8.92 -3.28
CA SER A 23 3.02 8.86 -4.59
C SER A 23 2.63 7.44 -4.99
N LEU A 24 1.50 6.96 -4.47
CA LEU A 24 0.89 5.69 -4.84
C LEU A 24 -0.26 5.90 -5.83
N HIS A 25 -0.07 5.46 -7.07
CA HIS A 25 -1.10 5.55 -8.12
C HIS A 25 -2.18 4.48 -7.89
N SER A 26 -3.46 4.80 -8.04
CA SER A 26 -4.52 3.81 -7.77
C SER A 26 -4.66 2.74 -8.85
N ARG A 27 -4.21 3.04 -10.08
CA ARG A 27 -4.40 2.18 -11.25
C ARG A 27 -3.13 1.62 -11.88
N ARG A 28 -1.95 1.93 -11.33
CA ARG A 28 -0.66 1.47 -11.85
C ARG A 28 0.08 0.80 -10.71
N LEU A 29 0.86 -0.23 -11.03
CA LEU A 29 1.65 -0.92 -10.03
C LEU A 29 2.67 0.04 -9.40
N PRO A 30 2.95 -0.10 -8.08
CA PRO A 30 3.86 0.81 -7.40
C PRO A 30 5.28 0.68 -7.94
N LYS A 31 5.99 1.82 -8.01
CA LYS A 31 7.44 1.77 -8.24
C LYS A 31 8.11 1.16 -7.01
N LYS A 32 9.20 0.43 -7.22
CA LYS A 32 10.02 -0.14 -6.14
C LYS A 32 10.43 0.92 -5.12
N ALA A 33 10.90 2.07 -5.60
CA ALA A 33 11.27 3.21 -4.75
C ALA A 33 10.13 3.69 -3.84
N THR A 34 8.88 3.69 -4.33
CA THR A 34 7.71 4.07 -3.53
C THR A 34 7.45 3.09 -2.38
N LEU A 35 7.61 1.78 -2.60
CA LEU A 35 7.43 0.80 -1.52
C LEU A 35 8.58 0.84 -0.51
N ILE A 36 9.82 1.01 -0.97
CA ILE A 36 10.98 1.19 -0.08
C ILE A 36 10.77 2.41 0.82
N GLU A 37 10.36 3.54 0.23
CA GLU A 37 10.10 4.76 0.97
C GLU A 37 8.93 4.60 1.95
N MET A 38 7.87 3.88 1.55
CA MET A 38 6.75 3.56 2.45
C MET A 38 7.20 2.77 3.68
N VAL A 39 8.01 1.72 3.50
CA VAL A 39 8.56 0.94 4.61
C VAL A 39 9.47 1.80 5.50
N ARG A 40 10.30 2.67 4.89
CA ARG A 40 11.12 3.63 5.64
C ARG A 40 10.25 4.53 6.52
N VAL A 41 9.14 5.05 5.98
CA VAL A 41 8.20 5.91 6.71
C VAL A 41 7.54 5.15 7.85
N PHE A 42 7.10 3.90 7.64
CA PHE A 42 6.54 3.09 8.72
C PHE A 42 7.51 2.94 9.89
N ASN A 43 8.80 2.77 9.62
CA ASN A 43 9.81 2.54 10.65
C ASN A 43 10.29 3.83 11.35
N THR A 44 10.10 5.00 10.73
CA THR A 44 10.75 6.25 11.19
C THR A 44 9.81 7.41 11.48
N ALA A 45 8.53 7.30 11.11
CA ALA A 45 7.56 8.35 11.39
C ALA A 45 7.15 8.36 12.87
N ASP A 46 6.94 9.57 13.39
CA ASP A 46 6.48 9.81 14.75
C ASP A 46 5.09 9.17 14.96
N ARG A 47 4.86 8.58 16.13
CA ARG A 47 3.59 7.92 16.49
C ARG A 47 2.71 8.86 17.32
N PRO A 48 1.36 8.81 17.16
CA PRO A 48 0.59 7.95 16.25
C PRO A 48 0.63 8.40 14.79
N ILE A 49 0.47 7.46 13.84
CA ILE A 49 0.43 7.72 12.40
C ILE A 49 -1.02 7.66 11.89
N LEU A 50 -1.45 8.66 11.13
CA LEU A 50 -2.67 8.61 10.31
C LEU A 50 -2.31 8.26 8.85
N LEU A 51 -2.78 7.11 8.37
CA LEU A 51 -2.64 6.68 6.97
C LEU A 51 -3.91 6.99 6.20
N LYS A 52 -3.84 7.75 5.09
CA LYS A 52 -4.99 7.90 4.19
C LYS A 52 -4.63 8.32 2.78
N CYS A 53 -5.52 7.98 1.85
CA CYS A 53 -5.56 8.53 0.50
C CYS A 53 -6.76 9.48 0.31
N SER A 54 -6.95 10.02 -0.89
CA SER A 54 -8.10 10.90 -1.21
C SER A 54 -9.47 10.35 -0.80
N GLY A 55 -9.70 9.04 -0.96
CA GLY A 55 -11.00 8.41 -0.71
C GLY A 55 -11.04 7.53 0.54
N GLY A 56 -9.96 7.46 1.32
CA GLY A 56 -9.94 6.70 2.57
C GLY A 56 -10.00 5.17 2.45
N ALA A 57 -10.32 4.59 1.28
CA ALA A 57 -10.51 3.14 1.10
C ALA A 57 -9.30 2.46 0.44
N ASP A 58 -9.22 2.40 -0.89
CA ASP A 58 -8.31 1.46 -1.59
C ASP A 58 -6.83 1.54 -1.21
N ARG A 59 -6.19 2.70 -1.44
CA ARG A 59 -4.76 2.89 -1.15
C ARG A 59 -4.49 2.97 0.35
N THR A 60 -5.48 3.43 1.12
CA THR A 60 -5.41 3.45 2.58
C THR A 60 -5.35 2.03 3.12
N GLY A 61 -6.26 1.16 2.69
CA GLY A 61 -6.31 -0.25 3.08
C GLY A 61 -5.05 -0.99 2.68
N LEU A 62 -4.48 -0.70 1.50
CA LEU A 62 -3.18 -1.24 1.12
C LEU A 62 -2.06 -0.79 2.05
N ALA A 63 -1.96 0.51 2.33
CA ALA A 63 -0.94 1.03 3.24
C ALA A 63 -1.09 0.43 4.65
N ALA A 64 -2.31 0.29 5.15
CA ALA A 64 -2.59 -0.35 6.44
C ALA A 64 -2.21 -1.84 6.44
N ALA A 65 -2.53 -2.58 5.38
CA ALA A 65 -2.14 -3.98 5.23
C ALA A 65 -0.61 -4.14 5.24
N LEU A 66 0.10 -3.32 4.47
CA LEU A 66 1.57 -3.33 4.43
C LEU A 66 2.19 -2.86 5.74
N PHE A 67 1.55 -1.93 6.46
CA PHE A 67 1.98 -1.51 7.79
C PHE A 67 1.96 -2.69 8.77
N LEU A 68 0.85 -3.43 8.82
CA LEU A 68 0.71 -4.62 9.68
C LEU A 68 1.76 -5.69 9.36
N LEU A 69 1.97 -5.98 8.07
CA LEU A 69 2.98 -6.95 7.63
C LEU A 69 4.42 -6.51 7.95
N ASN A 70 4.69 -5.21 7.95
CA ASN A 70 5.99 -4.65 8.31
C ASN A 70 6.25 -4.72 9.82
N GLU A 71 5.25 -4.33 10.62
CA GLU A 71 5.36 -4.21 12.07
C GLU A 71 5.31 -5.58 12.77
N TYR A 72 4.45 -6.49 12.28
CA TYR A 72 4.11 -7.73 12.98
C TYR A 72 4.49 -9.00 12.21
N GLY A 73 5.10 -8.89 11.03
CA GLY A 73 5.56 -10.04 10.25
C GLY A 73 4.48 -10.69 9.37
N ILE A 74 4.87 -11.80 8.72
CA ILE A 74 4.03 -12.49 7.73
C ILE A 74 2.84 -13.20 8.39
N GLU A 75 2.98 -13.57 9.65
CA GLU A 75 1.95 -14.20 10.48
C GLU A 75 0.70 -13.31 10.60
N CYS A 76 0.87 -11.99 10.47
CA CYS A 76 -0.21 -11.00 10.50
C CYS A 76 -0.93 -10.83 9.13
N LEU A 77 -0.66 -11.71 8.16
CA LEU A 77 -1.33 -11.68 6.85
C LEU A 77 -2.86 -11.75 6.94
N PRO A 78 -3.49 -12.59 7.80
CA PRO A 78 -4.94 -12.61 7.94
C PRO A 78 -5.51 -11.22 8.28
N GLU A 79 -4.94 -10.53 9.28
CA GLU A 79 -5.32 -9.20 9.73
C GLU A 79 -5.03 -8.13 8.67
N ALA A 80 -3.89 -8.23 7.99
CA ALA A 80 -3.52 -7.36 6.88
C ALA A 80 -4.55 -7.44 5.74
N LEU A 81 -5.01 -8.64 5.39
CA LEU A 81 -6.05 -8.83 4.38
C LEU A 81 -7.42 -8.29 4.84
N GLN A 82 -7.68 -8.17 6.15
CA GLN A 82 -8.92 -7.57 6.63
C GLN A 82 -9.01 -6.07 6.31
N GLN A 83 -7.87 -5.37 6.22
CA GLN A 83 -7.82 -3.94 5.85
C GLN A 83 -8.31 -3.66 4.41
N LEU A 84 -8.52 -4.73 3.63
CA LEU A 84 -9.00 -4.70 2.25
C LEU A 84 -10.44 -5.24 2.13
N LYS A 85 -11.21 -5.30 3.22
CA LYS A 85 -12.62 -5.72 3.19
C LYS A 85 -13.54 -4.60 2.71
N PHE A 86 -14.66 -4.99 2.10
CA PHE A 86 -15.73 -4.06 1.77
C PHE A 86 -16.37 -3.42 3.01
N PHE A 87 -16.64 -4.20 4.07
CA PHE A 87 -17.13 -3.65 5.33
C PHE A 87 -16.13 -4.00 6.44
N PRO A 88 -15.72 -3.04 7.30
CA PRO A 88 -16.18 -1.64 7.40
C PRO A 88 -15.42 -0.62 6.51
N TYR A 89 -14.42 -1.05 5.73
CA TYR A 89 -13.45 -0.13 5.10
C TYR A 89 -13.83 0.39 3.71
N LEU A 90 -14.97 -0.05 3.17
CA LEU A 90 -15.49 0.32 1.85
C LEU A 90 -14.51 0.08 0.70
N HIS A 91 -13.62 -0.92 0.82
CA HIS A 91 -12.73 -1.32 -0.28
C HIS A 91 -13.55 -1.97 -1.40
N PHE A 92 -13.86 -1.19 -2.43
CA PHE A 92 -14.63 -1.62 -3.60
C PHE A 92 -13.94 -1.16 -4.90
N PRO A 93 -12.78 -1.76 -5.26
CA PRO A 93 -11.94 -1.27 -6.33
C PRO A 93 -12.57 -1.48 -7.72
N ARG A 94 -12.45 -0.47 -8.59
CA ARG A 94 -12.76 -0.62 -10.03
C ARG A 94 -11.77 -1.59 -10.69
N LYS A 95 -12.08 -2.06 -11.90
CA LYS A 95 -11.28 -3.02 -12.68
C LYS A 95 -9.77 -2.82 -12.53
N HIS A 96 -9.24 -1.66 -12.93
CA HIS A 96 -7.80 -1.36 -12.92
C HIS A 96 -7.21 -1.00 -11.55
N GLN A 97 -7.99 -1.09 -10.47
CA GLN A 97 -7.53 -0.90 -9.09
C GLN A 97 -7.45 -2.23 -8.33
N ARG A 98 -7.97 -3.32 -8.90
CA ARG A 98 -8.06 -4.63 -8.23
C ARG A 98 -6.69 -5.20 -7.87
N TRP A 99 -5.62 -4.81 -8.57
CA TRP A 99 -4.23 -5.17 -8.23
C TRP A 99 -3.88 -4.87 -6.77
N ILE A 100 -4.52 -3.85 -6.17
CA ILE A 100 -4.29 -3.40 -4.79
C ILE A 100 -4.47 -4.56 -3.80
N ALA A 101 -5.54 -5.34 -3.96
CA ALA A 101 -5.83 -6.44 -3.03
C ALA A 101 -4.83 -7.61 -3.16
N HIS A 102 -4.04 -7.63 -4.23
CA HIS A 102 -3.14 -8.74 -4.55
C HIS A 102 -1.71 -8.50 -4.05
N LEU A 103 -1.29 -7.27 -3.77
CA LEU A 103 0.08 -6.98 -3.36
C LEU A 103 0.47 -7.66 -2.02
N PRO A 104 -0.37 -7.67 -0.95
CA PRO A 104 -0.07 -8.42 0.28
C PRO A 104 0.05 -9.93 0.04
N ARG A 105 -0.77 -10.49 -0.86
CA ARG A 105 -0.71 -11.91 -1.25
C ARG A 105 0.54 -12.23 -2.05
N TYR A 106 0.96 -11.32 -2.92
CA TYR A 106 2.21 -11.45 -3.66
C TYR A 106 3.43 -11.43 -2.74
N PHE A 107 3.45 -10.55 -1.73
CA PHE A 107 4.45 -10.59 -0.67
C PHE A 107 4.45 -11.96 0.02
N ALA A 108 3.29 -12.43 0.49
CA ALA A 108 3.17 -13.74 1.14
C ALA A 108 3.63 -14.92 0.27
N ALA A 109 3.40 -14.87 -1.04
CA ALA A 109 3.82 -15.94 -1.94
C ALA A 109 5.33 -15.93 -2.24
N THR A 110 6.02 -14.79 -2.04
CA THR A 110 7.38 -14.59 -2.54
C THR A 110 8.39 -14.10 -1.50
N HIS A 111 7.98 -13.89 -0.24
CA HIS A 111 8.86 -13.33 0.79
C HIS A 111 10.07 -14.23 1.10
N ARG A 112 9.90 -15.57 1.14
CA ARG A 112 10.97 -16.54 1.46
C ARG A 112 11.76 -16.08 2.71
N ASP A 113 11.02 -15.97 3.82
CA ASP A 113 11.48 -15.54 5.15
C ASP A 113 12.08 -14.12 5.25
N LYS A 114 11.90 -13.29 4.21
CA LYS A 114 12.31 -11.89 4.26
C LYS A 114 11.27 -11.04 4.97
N THR A 115 11.77 -10.06 5.70
CA THR A 115 10.97 -8.90 6.14
C THR A 115 10.41 -8.16 4.92
N LEU A 116 9.37 -7.35 5.12
CA LEU A 116 8.84 -6.50 4.04
C LEU A 116 9.92 -5.53 3.52
N ALA A 117 10.79 -5.01 4.40
CA ALA A 117 11.91 -4.15 4.05
C ALA A 117 12.91 -4.85 3.12
N ASP A 118 13.33 -6.07 3.45
CA ASP A 118 14.25 -6.84 2.61
C ASP A 118 13.61 -7.26 1.29
N TRP A 119 12.35 -7.70 1.34
CA TRP A 119 11.63 -8.14 0.16
C TRP A 119 11.41 -7.00 -0.84
N THR A 120 11.01 -5.81 -0.37
CA THR A 120 10.86 -4.63 -1.25
C THR A 120 12.17 -4.23 -1.91
N GLN A 121 13.31 -4.43 -1.24
CA GLN A 121 14.64 -4.13 -1.78
C GLN A 121 15.19 -5.21 -2.70
N LYS A 122 14.97 -6.49 -2.41
CA LYS A 122 15.69 -7.60 -3.08
C LYS A 122 14.82 -8.36 -4.08
N VAL A 123 13.51 -8.39 -3.88
CA VAL A 123 12.59 -9.26 -4.65
C VAL A 123 11.61 -8.44 -5.48
N TYR A 124 11.01 -7.40 -4.88
CA TYR A 124 9.99 -6.62 -5.54
C TYR A 124 10.53 -5.84 -6.75
N SER A 125 9.87 -6.02 -7.88
CA SER A 125 9.85 -5.09 -8.99
C SER A 125 8.42 -5.04 -9.54
N HIS A 126 8.03 -3.91 -10.13
CA HIS A 126 6.70 -3.80 -10.75
C HIS A 126 6.54 -4.79 -11.91
N THR A 127 7.63 -5.15 -12.60
CA THR A 127 7.66 -6.19 -13.64
C THR A 127 7.40 -7.58 -13.07
N ASN A 128 8.10 -7.98 -12.00
CA ASN A 128 7.90 -9.30 -11.39
C ASN A 128 6.49 -9.42 -10.81
N PHE A 129 5.96 -8.34 -10.24
CA PHE A 129 4.58 -8.33 -9.76
C PHE A 129 3.57 -8.41 -10.91
N ALA A 130 3.80 -7.70 -12.02
CA ALA A 130 2.97 -7.81 -13.22
C ALA A 130 2.96 -9.25 -13.76
N ASN A 131 4.13 -9.91 -13.84
CA ASN A 131 4.24 -11.29 -14.29
C ASN A 131 3.47 -12.24 -13.37
N TRP A 132 3.64 -12.09 -12.04
CA TRP A 132 2.89 -12.88 -11.07
C TRP A 132 1.39 -12.69 -11.20
N LEU A 133 0.91 -11.46 -11.44
CA LEU A 133 -0.51 -11.20 -11.71
C LEU A 133 -0.98 -11.94 -12.97
N CYS A 134 -0.22 -11.91 -14.06
CA CYS A 134 -0.55 -12.65 -15.29
C CYS A 134 -0.60 -14.17 -15.04
N GLU A 135 0.39 -14.74 -14.38
CA GLU A 135 0.46 -16.17 -14.02
C GLU A 135 -0.73 -16.63 -13.17
N ASN A 136 -1.32 -15.71 -12.39
CA ASN A 136 -2.47 -15.97 -11.54
C ASN A 136 -3.81 -15.57 -12.20
N ASN A 137 -3.86 -15.36 -13.52
CA ASN A 137 -5.05 -14.96 -14.27
C ASN A 137 -5.67 -13.62 -13.83
N LEU A 138 -4.83 -12.69 -13.35
CA LEU A 138 -5.22 -11.35 -12.88
C LEU A 138 -4.82 -10.24 -13.86
N GLU A 139 -4.59 -10.59 -15.14
CA GLU A 139 -4.31 -9.61 -16.17
C GLU A 139 -5.45 -8.56 -16.28
N GLY A 140 -5.07 -7.30 -16.49
CA GLY A 140 -6.04 -6.20 -16.63
C GLY A 140 -6.59 -5.67 -15.30
N THR A 141 -6.06 -6.13 -14.17
CA THR A 141 -6.36 -5.54 -12.85
C THR A 141 -5.59 -4.23 -12.57
N TRP A 142 -4.71 -3.81 -13.47
CA TRP A 142 -3.98 -2.53 -13.50
C TRP A 142 -3.91 -1.97 -14.92
N HIS A 143 -3.48 -0.71 -15.06
CA HIS A 143 -3.06 -0.11 -16.33
C HIS A 143 -1.61 -0.44 -16.61
N LYS A 144 -1.36 -1.08 -17.76
CA LYS A 144 -0.02 -1.30 -18.32
C LYS A 144 0.73 0.03 -18.48
#